data_AF-A0A0J9U2I4-F1
#
_entry.id   AF-A0A0J9U2I4-F1
#
_cell.length_a   1.000
_cell.length_b   1.000
_cell.length_c   1.000
_cell.angle_alpha   90.00
_cell.angle_beta   90.00
_cell.angle_gamma   90.00
#
_symmetry.space_group_name_H-M   'P 1'
#
loop_
_entity.id
_entity.type
_entity.pdbx_description
1 polymer ?
#
loop_
_entity_poly.entity_id
_entity_poly.type
_entity_poly.pdbx_seq_one_letter_code
_entity_poly.pdbx_strand_id
1 'polypeptide(L)'
;MHQIRKMLTLSVETFRKATCVNSIYYCLNAGEYVPISLFPAEGLMLICPFFNAYNEKVCNPPQSPPICFEESEEVLRFKRDVVAKCIVEQMRKDVWNDWVLKMNRRPFVYHFMRGRLGDAKPSCATAKLPNCQPA
;
A
#
# COMPACT_ATOMS: atom_id res chain seq x y z
N MET A 1 -3.51 8.34 7.72
CA MET A 1 -3.14 7.03 8.32
C MET A 1 -3.19 5.93 7.25
N HIS A 2 -2.27 4.96 7.26
CA HIS A 2 -2.12 3.85 6.27
C HIS A 2 -1.57 4.17 4.86
N GLN A 3 -0.87 5.30 4.68
CA GLN A 3 -0.37 5.72 3.36
C GLN A 3 0.51 4.67 2.67
N ILE A 4 1.57 4.20 3.34
CA ILE A 4 2.51 3.19 2.77
C ILE A 4 1.76 1.91 2.35
N ARG A 5 0.85 1.42 3.20
CA ARG A 5 0.08 0.20 2.92
C ARG A 5 -0.87 0.37 1.72
N LYS A 6 -1.46 1.55 1.53
CA LYS A 6 -2.28 1.83 0.33
C LYS A 6 -1.43 1.91 -0.93
N MET A 7 -0.26 2.54 -0.84
CA MET A 7 0.69 2.62 -1.96
C MET A 7 1.14 1.22 -2.40
N LEU A 8 1.49 0.35 -1.45
CA LEU A 8 1.87 -1.04 -1.74
C LEU A 8 0.74 -1.81 -2.44
N THR A 9 -0.52 -1.67 -1.98
CA THR A 9 -1.67 -2.28 -2.67
C THR A 9 -1.77 -1.84 -4.12
N LEU A 10 -1.68 -0.54 -4.40
CA LEU A 10 -1.75 -0.02 -5.78
C LEU A 10 -0.63 -0.59 -6.64
N SER A 11 0.61 -0.61 -6.13
CA SER A 11 1.75 -1.21 -6.84
C SER A 11 1.53 -2.69 -7.16
N VAL A 12 0.99 -3.46 -6.21
CA VAL A 12 0.70 -4.89 -6.40
C VAL A 12 -0.42 -5.10 -7.43
N GLU A 13 -1.51 -4.33 -7.34
CA GLU A 13 -2.62 -4.40 -8.30
C GLU A 13 -2.17 -4.03 -9.73
N THR A 14 -1.30 -3.02 -9.87
CA THR A 14 -0.70 -2.65 -11.16
C THR A 14 0.22 -3.75 -11.67
N PHE A 15 1.09 -4.31 -10.83
CA PHE A 15 2.00 -5.40 -11.21
C PHE A 15 1.22 -6.65 -11.68
N ARG A 16 0.12 -6.97 -10.99
CA ARG A 16 -0.76 -8.10 -11.33
C ARG A 16 -1.67 -7.83 -12.54
N LYS A 17 -1.58 -6.64 -13.16
CA LYS A 17 -2.44 -6.18 -14.26
C LYS A 17 -3.94 -6.16 -13.90
N ALA A 18 -4.27 -6.08 -12.61
CA ALA A 18 -5.64 -5.90 -12.12
C ALA A 18 -6.09 -4.44 -12.27
N THR A 19 -5.14 -3.51 -12.44
CA THR A 19 -5.37 -2.10 -12.78
C THR A 19 -4.24 -1.56 -13.66
N CYS A 20 -4.41 -0.37 -14.26
CA CYS A 20 -3.39 0.28 -15.08
C CYS A 20 -2.48 1.23 -14.28
N VAL A 21 -1.33 1.58 -14.84
CA VAL A 21 -0.39 2.55 -14.22
C VAL A 21 -1.05 3.92 -14.01
N ASN A 22 -1.95 4.32 -14.92
CA ASN A 22 -2.70 5.57 -14.80
C ASN A 22 -3.60 5.62 -13.56
N SER A 23 -3.92 4.48 -12.94
CA SER A 23 -4.66 4.43 -11.68
C SER A 23 -3.88 5.04 -10.52
N ILE A 24 -2.56 4.92 -10.51
CA ILE A 24 -1.70 5.57 -9.51
C ILE A 24 -1.78 7.09 -9.69
N TYR A 25 -1.63 7.57 -10.92
CA TYR A 25 -1.76 8.98 -11.25
C TYR A 25 -3.14 9.53 -10.87
N TYR A 26 -4.21 8.78 -11.19
CA TYR A 26 -5.56 9.14 -10.78
C TYR A 26 -5.67 9.27 -9.26
N CYS A 27 -5.20 8.30 -8.47
CA CYS A 27 -5.27 8.37 -7.01
C CYS A 27 -4.53 9.58 -6.41
N LEU A 28 -3.47 10.06 -7.07
CA LEU A 28 -2.70 11.23 -6.62
C LEU A 28 -3.38 12.56 -6.99
N ASN A 29 -4.19 12.59 -8.06
CA ASN A 29 -4.73 13.81 -8.65
C ASN A 29 -6.25 13.93 -8.60
N ALA A 30 -6.98 12.89 -8.16
CA ALA A 30 -8.44 12.83 -8.24
C ALA A 30 -9.16 13.96 -7.49
N GLY A 31 -8.50 14.64 -6.55
CA GLY A 31 -9.12 15.66 -5.68
C GLY A 31 -10.14 15.09 -4.68
N GLU A 32 -10.56 13.83 -4.88
CA GLU A 32 -11.55 13.11 -4.11
C GLU A 32 -10.96 11.85 -3.46
N TYR A 33 -11.66 11.33 -2.46
CA TYR A 33 -11.26 10.11 -1.77
C TYR A 33 -11.39 8.88 -2.70
N VAL A 34 -10.27 8.21 -2.94
CA VAL A 34 -10.26 6.91 -3.64
C VAL A 34 -10.12 5.77 -2.62
N PRO A 35 -11.11 4.87 -2.51
CA PRO A 35 -11.01 3.71 -1.62
C PRO A 35 -9.96 2.72 -2.15
N ILE A 36 -8.94 2.47 -1.34
CA ILE A 36 -7.85 1.54 -1.64
C ILE A 36 -7.76 0.54 -0.48
N SER A 37 -7.81 -0.75 -0.80
CA SER A 37 -7.62 -1.84 0.16
C SER A 37 -6.26 -1.74 0.84
N LEU A 38 -6.19 -2.11 2.12
CA LEU A 38 -4.93 -2.06 2.85
C LEU A 38 -4.11 -3.31 2.61
N PHE A 39 -2.84 -3.13 2.22
CA PHE A 39 -1.83 -4.18 2.24
C PHE A 39 -1.68 -4.75 3.66
N PRO A 40 -1.26 -6.01 3.88
CA PRO A 40 -1.01 -6.54 5.21
C PRO A 40 -0.05 -5.64 6.02
N ALA A 41 -0.21 -5.60 7.33
CA ALA A 41 0.71 -4.84 8.19
C ALA A 41 1.97 -5.68 8.50
N GLU A 42 1.80 -7.00 8.44
CA GLU A 42 2.80 -8.02 8.63
C GLU A 42 3.91 -7.84 7.60
N GLY A 43 5.09 -7.43 8.06
CA GLY A 43 6.25 -7.13 7.21
C GLY A 43 6.56 -5.64 7.04
N LEU A 44 5.71 -4.73 7.51
CA LEU A 44 6.03 -3.30 7.52
C LEU A 44 6.86 -2.95 8.76
N MET A 45 8.11 -2.55 8.55
CA MET A 45 9.05 -2.15 9.61
C MET A 45 9.58 -0.74 9.35
N LEU A 46 9.61 0.09 10.40
CA LEU A 46 10.34 1.36 10.36
C LEU A 46 11.84 1.06 10.45
N ILE A 47 12.57 1.42 9.39
CA ILE A 47 14.02 1.19 9.33
C ILE A 47 14.76 2.23 10.17
N CYS A 48 14.67 3.52 9.86
CA CYS A 48 15.41 4.54 10.59
C CYS A 48 14.67 5.90 10.54
N PRO A 49 14.54 6.62 11.66
CA PRO A 49 14.08 8.01 11.65
C PRO A 49 15.18 8.96 11.18
N PHE A 50 14.80 9.97 10.39
CA PHE A 50 15.71 11.03 9.95
C PHE A 50 15.36 12.36 10.60
N PHE A 51 16.36 13.05 11.13
CA PHE A 51 16.20 14.32 11.85
C PHE A 51 16.78 15.54 11.10
N ASN A 52 17.11 15.38 9.82
CA ASN A 52 17.79 16.40 9.01
C ASN A 52 17.07 17.75 9.06
N ALA A 53 15.75 17.76 8.88
CA ALA A 53 14.96 19.00 8.90
C ALA A 53 14.95 19.68 10.28
N TYR A 54 14.96 18.91 11.37
CA TYR A 54 15.07 19.45 12.72
C TYR A 54 16.46 20.05 12.94
N ASN A 55 17.52 19.30 12.59
CA ASN A 55 18.91 19.74 12.72
C ASN A 55 19.20 20.99 11.89
N GLU A 56 18.60 21.14 10.72
CA GLU A 56 18.77 22.30 9.85
C GLU A 56 18.02 23.54 10.36
N LYS A 57 16.77 23.38 10.82
CA LYS A 57 15.85 24.50 11.07
C LYS A 57 15.77 24.95 12.52
N VAL A 58 16.01 24.06 13.48
CA VAL A 58 15.83 24.33 14.92
C VAL A 58 17.17 24.57 15.61
N CYS A 59 18.24 23.95 15.11
CA CYS A 59 19.58 24.10 15.68
C CYS A 59 20.36 25.31 15.12
N ASN A 60 19.73 26.17 14.32
CA ASN A 60 20.37 27.34 13.71
C ASN A 60 19.47 28.60 13.71
N PRO A 61 19.63 29.55 14.66
CA PRO A 61 20.56 29.52 15.80
C PRO A 61 20.16 28.47 16.85
N PRO A 62 21.11 27.83 17.55
CA PRO A 62 20.82 26.65 18.36
C PRO A 62 19.98 26.99 19.60
N GLN A 63 18.70 26.65 19.55
CA GLN A 63 17.86 26.56 20.75
C GLN A 63 18.03 25.22 21.48
N SER A 64 18.56 24.21 20.79
CA SER A 64 18.76 22.84 21.27
C SER A 64 19.82 22.11 20.41
N PRO A 65 20.48 21.07 20.95
CA PRO A 65 21.50 20.32 20.20
C PRO A 65 20.89 19.49 19.06
N PRO A 66 21.68 19.20 18.01
CA PRO A 66 21.25 18.33 16.92
C PRO A 66 21.07 16.89 17.40
N ILE A 67 20.14 16.19 16.77
CA ILE A 67 19.91 14.75 16.97
C ILE A 67 20.69 14.00 15.89
N CYS A 68 21.73 13.29 16.31
CA CYS A 68 22.44 12.31 15.48
C CYS A 68 22.01 10.92 15.91
N PHE A 69 21.19 10.26 15.10
CA PHE A 69 20.81 8.88 15.33
C PHE A 69 21.57 7.98 14.36
N GLU A 70 22.41 7.12 14.91
CA GLU A 70 23.07 6.05 14.19
C GLU A 70 22.59 4.70 14.74
N GLU A 71 22.33 3.75 13.86
CA GLU A 71 21.91 2.41 14.28
C GLU A 71 23.10 1.70 14.93
N SER A 72 23.02 1.47 16.23
CA SER A 72 24.01 0.67 16.94
C SER A 72 23.94 -0.80 16.52
N GLU A 73 25.03 -1.53 16.72
CA GLU A 73 25.07 -3.00 16.53
C GLU A 73 23.95 -3.71 17.31
N GLU A 74 23.59 -3.21 18.49
CA GLU A 74 22.48 -3.75 19.28
C GLU A 74 21.13 -3.56 18.58
N VAL A 75 20.87 -2.39 18.01
CA VAL A 75 19.65 -2.12 17.21
C VAL A 75 19.61 -3.02 15.97
N LEU A 76 20.74 -3.18 15.28
CA LEU A 76 20.83 -4.04 14.10
C LEU A 76 20.60 -5.52 14.45
N ARG A 77 21.18 -6.00 15.55
CA ARG A 77 20.92 -7.35 16.07
C ARG A 77 19.47 -7.53 16.46
N PHE A 78 18.86 -6.57 17.16
CA PHE A 78 17.44 -6.64 17.51
C PHE A 78 16.53 -6.73 16.28
N LYS A 79 16.77 -5.89 15.26
CA LYS A 79 16.01 -5.93 13.99
C LYS A 79 16.14 -7.27 13.28
N ARG A 80 17.34 -7.84 13.24
CA ARG A 80 17.62 -9.12 12.59
C ARG A 80 17.07 -10.31 13.38
N ASP A 81 17.38 -10.38 14.66
CA ASP A 81 17.25 -11.58 15.45
C ASP A 81 15.89 -11.69 16.14
N VAL A 82 15.17 -10.57 16.27
CA VAL A 82 13.83 -10.51 16.86
C VAL A 82 12.82 -10.07 15.81
N VAL A 83 12.93 -8.86 15.28
CA VAL A 83 11.86 -8.29 14.42
C VAL A 83 11.70 -9.06 13.12
N ALA A 84 12.78 -9.33 12.39
CA ALA A 84 12.73 -10.05 11.13
C ALA A 84 12.25 -11.50 11.31
N LYS A 85 12.64 -12.17 12.41
CA LYS A 85 12.13 -13.52 12.72
C LYS A 85 10.63 -13.49 12.99
N CYS A 86 10.14 -12.56 13.80
CA CYS A 86 8.71 -12.37 14.04
C CYS A 86 7.95 -12.12 12.74
N ILE A 87 8.48 -11.29 11.83
CA ILE A 87 7.88 -11.06 10.51
C ILE A 87 7.81 -12.40 9.76
N VAL A 88 8.93 -13.11 9.59
CA VAL A 88 8.97 -14.38 8.86
C VAL A 88 7.98 -15.41 9.42
N GLU A 89 7.87 -15.50 10.74
CA GLU A 89 6.90 -16.40 11.40
C GLU A 89 5.44 -16.00 11.13
N GLN A 90 5.11 -14.70 11.15
CA GLN A 90 3.77 -14.24 10.80
C GLN A 90 3.45 -14.47 9.32
N MET A 91 4.45 -14.32 8.44
CA MET A 91 4.29 -14.56 7.00
C MET A 91 3.94 -16.03 6.69
N ARG A 92 4.28 -16.98 7.58
CA ARG A 92 3.89 -18.39 7.45
C ARG A 92 2.41 -18.65 7.75
N LYS A 93 1.66 -17.71 8.34
CA LYS A 93 0.26 -17.89 8.74
C LYS A 93 -0.75 -17.51 7.65
N ASP A 94 -0.44 -17.79 6.39
CA ASP A 94 -1.31 -17.53 5.22
C ASP A 94 -1.84 -16.10 5.05
N VAL A 95 -1.27 -15.11 5.77
CA VAL A 95 -1.69 -13.70 5.74
C VAL A 95 -1.76 -13.15 4.30
N TRP A 96 -0.79 -13.54 3.48
CA TRP A 96 -0.70 -13.14 2.07
C TRP A 96 -1.76 -13.77 1.21
N ASN A 97 -1.98 -15.07 1.39
CA ASN A 97 -2.98 -15.82 0.66
C ASN A 97 -4.37 -15.27 0.95
N ASP A 98 -4.70 -15.07 2.22
CA ASP A 98 -5.95 -14.46 2.66
C ASP A 98 -6.15 -13.06 2.08
N TRP A 99 -5.10 -12.24 2.09
CA TRP A 99 -5.17 -10.89 1.55
C TRP A 99 -5.37 -10.87 0.03
N VAL A 100 -4.62 -11.70 -0.72
CA VAL A 100 -4.78 -11.84 -2.17
C VAL A 100 -6.19 -12.34 -2.52
N LEU A 101 -6.72 -13.31 -1.78
CA LEU A 101 -8.08 -13.81 -1.97
C LEU A 101 -9.13 -12.70 -1.74
N LYS A 102 -8.97 -11.89 -0.69
CA LYS A 102 -9.85 -10.72 -0.42
C LYS A 102 -9.76 -9.68 -1.53
N MET A 103 -8.54 -9.39 -2.00
CA MET A 103 -8.29 -8.46 -3.10
C MET A 103 -8.92 -8.95 -4.40
N ASN A 104 -8.80 -10.24 -4.74
CA ASN A 104 -9.41 -10.79 -5.96
C ASN A 104 -10.95 -10.68 -5.97
N ARG A 105 -11.59 -10.72 -4.79
CA ARG A 105 -13.04 -10.50 -4.68
C ARG A 105 -13.45 -9.05 -4.93
N ARG A 106 -12.56 -8.10 -4.64
CA ARG A 106 -12.80 -6.66 -4.75
C ARG A 106 -11.53 -5.96 -5.26
N PRO A 107 -11.19 -6.15 -6.56
CA PRO A 107 -10.02 -5.52 -7.14
C PRO A 107 -10.19 -4.00 -7.16
N PHE A 108 -9.09 -3.25 -7.28
CA PHE A 108 -9.13 -1.80 -7.29
C PHE A 108 -10.13 -1.24 -8.33
N VAL A 109 -10.18 -1.84 -9.51
CA VAL A 109 -11.11 -1.46 -10.59
C VAL A 109 -12.57 -1.61 -10.18
N TYR A 110 -12.93 -2.59 -9.33
CA TYR A 110 -14.30 -2.72 -8.82
C TYR A 110 -14.74 -1.47 -8.05
N HIS A 111 -13.86 -0.94 -7.21
CA HIS A 111 -14.14 0.27 -6.44
C HIS A 111 -14.21 1.52 -7.32
N PHE A 112 -13.33 1.61 -8.32
CA PHE A 112 -13.35 2.68 -9.32
C PHE A 112 -14.65 2.68 -10.14
N MET A 113 -15.06 1.51 -10.65
CA MET A 113 -16.29 1.35 -11.44
C MET A 113 -17.53 1.59 -10.60
N ARG A 114 -17.60 1.09 -9.36
CA ARG A 114 -18.74 1.31 -8.47
C ARG A 114 -19.00 2.79 -8.17
N GLY A 115 -17.93 3.58 -7.99
CA GLY A 115 -18.05 5.03 -7.78
C GLY A 115 -18.58 5.77 -9.01
N ARG A 116 -18.20 5.34 -10.23
CA ARG A 116 -18.63 5.98 -11.48
C ARG A 116 -19.98 5.50 -12.03
N LEU A 117 -20.35 4.25 -11.78
CA LEU A 117 -21.59 3.64 -12.28
C LEU A 117 -22.76 3.79 -11.31
N GLY A 118 -22.53 4.33 -10.10
CA GLY A 118 -23.50 4.30 -9.01
C GLY A 118 -23.80 2.87 -8.53
N ASP A 119 -24.58 2.71 -7.46
CA ASP A 119 -25.11 1.40 -7.01
C ASP A 119 -26.18 0.87 -7.99
N ALA A 120 -25.88 0.83 -9.28
CA ALA A 120 -26.68 0.08 -10.24
C ALA A 120 -26.57 -1.40 -9.86
N LYS A 121 -27.60 -1.91 -9.19
CA LYS A 121 -27.81 -3.35 -9.03
C LYS A 121 -27.60 -3.99 -10.40
N PRO A 122 -26.82 -5.08 -10.52
CA PRO A 122 -26.74 -5.80 -11.78
C PRO A 122 -28.16 -6.25 -12.11
N SER A 123 -28.80 -5.62 -13.09
CA SER A 123 -30.03 -6.18 -13.63
C SER A 123 -29.60 -7.45 -14.34
N CYS A 124 -30.06 -8.58 -13.82
CA CYS A 124 -29.93 -9.87 -14.47
C CYS A 124 -30.79 -9.84 -15.73
N ALA A 125 -30.30 -9.16 -16.77
CA ALA A 125 -30.85 -9.21 -18.11
C ALA A 125 -29.71 -9.65 -19.02
N THR A 126 -29.76 -10.93 -19.38
CA THR A 126 -29.02 -11.61 -20.45
C THR A 126 -28.45 -10.67 -21.51
N ALA A 127 -27.19 -10.27 -21.35
CA ALA A 127 -26.42 -9.64 -22.42
C ALA A 127 -25.67 -10.75 -23.17
N LYS A 128 -26.17 -11.11 -24.35
CA LYS A 128 -25.39 -11.89 -25.33
C LYS A 128 -24.13 -11.08 -25.66
N LEU A 129 -22.96 -11.65 -25.39
CA LEU A 129 -21.68 -11.09 -25.82
C LEU A 129 -21.67 -10.98 -27.36
N PRO A 130 -21.34 -9.83 -27.96
CA PRO A 130 -21.02 -9.76 -29.37
C PRO A 130 -19.64 -10.40 -29.60
N ASN A 131 -19.55 -11.26 -30.61
CA ASN A 131 -18.31 -11.89 -31.06
C ASN A 131 -17.21 -10.85 -31.31
N CYS A 132 -16.12 -10.91 -30.55
CA CYS A 132 -14.86 -10.29 -30.94
C CYS A 132 -14.11 -11.26 -31.87
N GLN A 133 -14.04 -10.94 -33.16
CA GLN A 133 -13.04 -11.54 -34.05
C GLN A 133 -11.68 -10.87 -33.80
N PRO A 134 -10.57 -11.63 -33.82
CA PRO A 134 -9.24 -11.09 -33.63
C PRO A 134 -8.75 -10.37 -34.90
N ALA A 135 -8.01 -9.29 -34.70
CA ALA A 135 -7.07 -8.73 -35.67
C ALA A 135 -5.66 -9.17 -35.30
#